data_AF-A0A0G1A1G2-F1
#
_entry.id   AF-A0A0G1A1G2-F1
#
_cell.length_a   1.000
_cell.length_b   1.000
_cell.length_c   1.000
_cell.angle_alpha   90.00
_cell.angle_beta   90.00
_cell.angle_gamma   90.00
#
_symmetry.space_group_name_H-M   'P 1'
#
loop_
_entity.id
_entity.type
_entity.pdbx_description
1 polymer ?
#
loop_
_entity_poly.entity_id
_entity_poly.type
_entity_poly.pdbx_seq_one_letter_code
_entity_poly.pdbx_strand_id
1 'polypeptide(L)'
;MPSPTPTHSPAVCAAEQIEVSPNILSIKRQKSATVTVSVKGEDNCPVEGETVTATINKGGQKRISISPSSQTTDENSQATFAITAGKKTGNARVVFRAGSLKKALIVKVKK
;
A
#
# COMPACT_ATOMS: atom_id res chain seq x y z
N MET A 1 19.40 37.12 1.42
CA MET A 1 19.90 35.73 1.44
C MET A 1 18.72 34.84 1.83
N PRO A 2 18.16 34.00 0.94
CA PRO A 2 17.08 33.11 1.32
C PRO A 2 17.65 32.00 2.20
N SER A 3 17.30 32.02 3.48
CA SER A 3 17.62 30.97 4.47
C SER A 3 16.83 29.71 4.12
N PRO A 4 17.42 28.50 4.26
CA PRO A 4 16.77 27.24 3.90
C PRO A 4 15.44 27.08 4.63
N THR A 5 14.46 26.58 3.89
CA THR A 5 13.14 26.13 4.35
C THR A 5 13.26 25.45 5.71
N PRO A 6 12.39 25.75 6.70
CA PRO A 6 12.33 24.93 7.89
C PRO A 6 12.06 23.51 7.41
N THR A 7 13.04 22.62 7.60
CA THR A 7 12.80 21.19 7.63
C THR A 7 11.85 20.99 8.81
N HIS A 8 10.55 21.19 8.56
CA HIS A 8 9.51 20.54 9.32
C HIS A 8 9.87 19.07 9.19
N SER A 9 10.59 18.54 10.19
CA SER A 9 10.54 17.13 10.47
C SER A 9 9.08 16.96 10.90
N PRO A 10 8.18 16.43 10.03
CA PRO A 10 6.83 16.18 10.49
C PRO A 10 7.01 15.31 11.72
N ALA A 11 6.32 15.64 12.81
CA ALA A 11 6.29 14.78 13.97
C ALA A 11 5.78 13.42 13.48
N VAL A 12 6.71 12.50 13.20
CA VAL A 12 6.39 11.22 12.58
C VAL A 12 5.71 10.42 13.68
N CYS A 13 4.39 10.50 13.71
CA CYS A 13 3.62 9.68 14.62
C CYS A 13 3.83 8.21 14.24
N ALA A 14 3.93 7.35 15.26
CA ALA A 14 4.05 5.93 15.02
C ALA A 14 2.78 5.41 14.34
N ALA A 15 2.95 4.61 13.30
CA ALA A 15 1.84 3.90 12.68
C ALA A 15 1.23 2.92 13.69
N GLU A 16 -0.05 3.13 14.01
CA GLU A 16 -0.81 2.34 15.00
C GLU A 16 -1.76 1.35 14.30
N GLN A 17 -2.33 1.75 13.16
CA GLN A 17 -3.25 0.93 12.38
C GLN A 17 -3.05 1.08 10.86
N ILE A 18 -3.22 -0.03 10.14
CA ILE A 18 -3.21 -0.07 8.68
C ILE A 18 -4.57 -0.55 8.16
N GLU A 19 -5.15 0.25 7.27
CA GLU A 19 -6.41 -0.02 6.59
C GLU A 19 -6.18 -0.11 5.09
N VAL A 20 -6.86 -1.05 4.45
CA VAL A 20 -6.82 -1.20 2.99
C VAL A 20 -8.25 -1.36 2.51
N SER A 21 -8.66 -0.46 1.62
CA SER A 21 -10.00 -0.42 1.08
C SER A 21 -9.94 -0.36 -0.44
N PRO A 22 -10.54 -1.35 -1.13
CA PRO A 22 -11.27 -2.51 -0.62
C PRO A 22 -10.33 -3.61 -0.08
N ASN A 23 -10.81 -4.46 0.86
CA ASN A 23 -10.06 -5.63 1.35
C ASN A 23 -9.98 -6.78 0.31
N ILE A 24 -10.89 -6.77 -0.67
CA ILE A 24 -10.92 -7.71 -1.79
C ILE A 24 -11.03 -6.91 -3.09
N LEU A 25 -10.01 -7.02 -3.93
CA LEU A 25 -9.96 -6.37 -5.23
C LEU A 25 -10.24 -7.38 -6.33
N SER A 26 -11.23 -7.12 -7.19
CA SER A 26 -11.53 -7.98 -8.35
C SER A 26 -11.05 -7.31 -9.64
N ILE A 27 -10.07 -7.90 -10.31
CA ILE A 27 -9.48 -7.39 -11.55
C ILE A 27 -9.62 -8.46 -12.65
N LYS A 28 -9.85 -8.04 -13.89
CA LYS A 28 -9.78 -8.95 -15.06
C LYS A 28 -8.32 -9.15 -15.49
N ARG A 29 -7.99 -10.29 -16.10
CA ARG A 29 -6.65 -10.53 -16.66
C ARG A 29 -6.21 -9.37 -17.56
N GLN A 30 -4.92 -9.05 -17.53
CA GLN A 30 -4.31 -7.96 -18.31
C GLN A 30 -4.86 -6.55 -17.99
N LYS A 31 -5.55 -6.38 -16.86
CA LYS A 31 -5.95 -5.07 -16.35
C LYS A 31 -5.13 -4.72 -15.12
N SER A 32 -5.01 -3.42 -14.88
CA SER A 32 -4.50 -2.86 -13.65
C SER A 32 -5.63 -2.27 -12.81
N ALA A 33 -5.43 -2.21 -11.50
CA ALA A 33 -6.19 -1.32 -10.65
C ALA A 33 -5.28 -0.75 -9.56
N THR A 34 -5.64 0.42 -9.11
CA THR A 34 -4.98 1.11 -8.00
C THR A 34 -5.65 0.72 -6.70
N VAL A 35 -4.84 0.55 -5.66
CA VAL A 35 -5.30 0.32 -4.30
C VAL A 35 -4.69 1.39 -3.42
N THR A 36 -5.54 1.98 -2.59
CA THR A 36 -5.12 2.94 -1.57
C THR A 36 -5.07 2.23 -0.23
N VAL A 37 -3.93 2.36 0.42
CA VAL A 37 -3.66 1.89 1.78
C VAL A 37 -3.62 3.13 2.66
N SER A 38 -4.42 3.15 3.71
CA SER A 38 -4.44 4.23 4.69
C SER A 38 -3.75 3.75 5.96
N VAL A 39 -2.84 4.55 6.49
CA VAL A 39 -2.16 4.31 7.77
C VAL A 39 -2.70 5.33 8.76
N LYS A 40 -3.13 4.88 9.92
CA LYS A 40 -3.60 5.72 11.03
C LYS A 40 -2.58 5.66 12.15
N GLY A 41 -2.20 6.82 12.66
CA GLY A 41 -1.33 6.94 13.83
C GLY A 41 -2.11 6.86 15.14
N GLU A 42 -1.36 6.75 16.23
CA GLU A 42 -1.89 6.92 17.58
C GLU A 42 -2.58 8.31 17.69
N ASP A 43 -3.72 8.38 18.39
CA ASP A 43 -4.53 9.60 18.56
C ASP A 43 -5.01 10.30 17.25
N ASN A 44 -5.26 9.54 16.17
CA ASN A 44 -5.61 10.09 14.84
C ASN A 44 -4.54 11.04 14.27
N CYS A 45 -3.29 10.89 14.72
CA CYS A 45 -2.20 11.67 14.16
C CYS A 45 -1.92 11.24 12.71
N PRO A 46 -1.67 12.19 11.79
CA PRO A 46 -1.22 11.87 10.45
C PRO A 46 0.18 11.26 10.49
N VAL A 47 0.31 10.08 9.87
CA VAL A 47 1.55 9.34 9.70
C VAL A 47 2.06 9.63 8.29
N GLU A 48 2.82 10.72 8.13
CA GLU A 48 3.49 11.06 6.88
C GLU A 48 4.92 10.50 6.87
N GLY A 49 5.36 9.99 5.72
CA GLY A 49 6.72 9.46 5.54
C GLY A 49 6.91 8.02 6.01
N GLU A 50 5.85 7.32 6.43
CA GLU A 50 5.95 5.93 6.86
C GLU A 50 6.07 4.98 5.67
N THR A 51 7.02 4.06 5.73
CA THR A 51 7.32 3.16 4.61
C THR A 51 6.37 1.96 4.59
N VAL A 52 5.43 1.96 3.65
CA VAL A 52 4.52 0.83 3.41
C VAL A 52 5.12 -0.09 2.35
N THR A 53 5.40 -1.34 2.74
CA THR A 53 5.92 -2.39 1.84
C THR A 53 4.82 -3.37 1.45
N ALA A 54 4.56 -3.48 0.15
CA ALA A 54 3.64 -4.45 -0.44
C ALA A 54 4.38 -5.75 -0.84
N THR A 55 4.06 -6.84 -0.15
CA THR A 55 4.61 -8.17 -0.42
C THR A 55 3.55 -9.08 -1.03
N ILE A 56 3.81 -9.60 -2.22
CA ILE A 56 2.92 -10.57 -2.88
C ILE A 56 3.35 -11.99 -2.47
N ASN A 57 2.39 -12.86 -2.12
CA ASN A 57 2.68 -14.27 -1.82
C ASN A 57 3.24 -15.01 -3.07
N LYS A 58 4.06 -16.05 -2.88
CA LYS A 58 4.69 -16.87 -3.95
C LYS A 58 3.71 -17.27 -5.07
N GLY A 59 2.50 -17.69 -4.71
CA GLY A 59 1.47 -18.07 -5.68
C GLY A 59 0.85 -16.88 -6.45
N GLY A 60 0.88 -15.69 -5.86
CA GLY A 60 0.36 -14.45 -6.44
C GLY A 60 1.33 -13.76 -7.40
N GLN A 61 2.65 -13.85 -7.16
CA GLN A 61 3.67 -13.19 -8.00
C GLN A 61 3.66 -13.65 -9.46
N LYS A 62 3.22 -14.89 -9.73
CA LYS A 62 3.03 -15.42 -11.09
C LYS A 62 1.71 -14.96 -11.74
N ARG A 63 0.82 -14.29 -11.00
CA ARG A 63 -0.54 -13.89 -11.40
C ARG A 63 -0.72 -12.39 -11.43
N ILE A 64 -0.12 -11.66 -10.50
CA ILE A 64 -0.18 -10.21 -10.38
C ILE A 64 1.23 -9.63 -10.19
N SER A 65 1.39 -8.37 -10.57
CA SER A 65 2.54 -7.54 -10.23
C SER A 65 2.08 -6.32 -9.47
N ILE A 66 2.93 -5.77 -8.60
CA ILE A 66 2.67 -4.53 -7.86
C ILE A 66 3.82 -3.58 -8.12
N SER A 67 3.48 -2.33 -8.44
CA SER A 67 4.46 -1.26 -8.60
C SER A 67 3.94 0.06 -8.03
N PRO A 68 4.76 0.78 -7.25
CA PRO A 68 6.01 0.31 -6.64
C PRO A 68 5.74 -0.77 -5.56
N SER A 69 6.72 -1.60 -5.20
CA SER A 69 6.56 -2.59 -4.12
C SER A 69 6.67 -2.00 -2.71
N SER A 70 7.17 -0.77 -2.61
CA SER A 70 7.27 -0.01 -1.37
C SER A 70 6.99 1.45 -1.67
N GLN A 71 6.18 2.10 -0.86
CA GLN A 71 5.85 3.51 -0.99
C GLN A 71 5.71 4.14 0.39
N THR A 72 6.20 5.36 0.54
CA THR A 72 6.00 6.17 1.75
C THR A 72 4.59 6.74 1.77
N THR A 73 3.99 6.88 2.95
CA THR A 73 2.71 7.57 3.10
C THR A 73 2.85 9.06 2.84
N ASP A 74 1.89 9.63 2.13
CA ASP A 74 1.80 11.07 1.85
C ASP A 74 1.21 11.85 3.05
N GLU A 75 1.06 13.18 2.94
CA GLU A 75 0.48 14.08 3.99
C GLU A 75 -0.89 13.58 4.52
N ASN A 76 -1.65 12.85 3.69
CA ASN A 76 -2.93 12.24 4.09
C ASN A 76 -2.78 10.86 4.77
N SER A 77 -1.56 10.45 5.11
CA SER A 77 -1.24 9.11 5.63
C SER A 77 -1.70 7.97 4.72
N GLN A 78 -1.65 8.20 3.40
CA GLN A 78 -2.10 7.25 2.38
C GLN A 78 -0.93 6.84 1.49
N ALA A 79 -0.94 5.58 1.06
CA ALA A 79 0.00 5.03 0.09
C ALA A 79 -0.79 4.36 -1.04
N THR A 80 -0.45 4.66 -2.29
CA THR A 80 -1.12 4.12 -3.47
C THR A 80 -0.24 3.10 -4.18
N PHE A 81 -0.83 1.96 -4.51
CA PHE A 81 -0.15 0.86 -5.16
C PHE A 81 -0.88 0.47 -6.44
N ALA A 82 -0.16 0.39 -7.56
CA ALA A 82 -0.73 -0.12 -8.79
C ALA A 82 -0.56 -1.64 -8.84
N ILE A 83 -1.69 -2.36 -8.89
CA ILE A 83 -1.75 -3.82 -9.01
C ILE A 83 -2.14 -4.18 -10.43
N THR A 84 -1.23 -4.84 -11.14
CA THR A 84 -1.45 -5.29 -12.52
C THR A 84 -1.68 -6.78 -12.55
N ALA A 85 -2.84 -7.22 -13.05
CA ALA A 85 -3.11 -8.63 -13.29
C ALA A 85 -2.43 -9.10 -14.57
N GLY A 86 -1.68 -10.19 -14.45
CA GLY A 86 -1.05 -10.86 -15.56
C GLY A 86 -2.00 -11.77 -16.34
N LYS A 87 -1.41 -12.70 -17.08
CA LYS A 87 -2.13 -13.65 -17.94
C LYS A 87 -2.78 -14.79 -17.16
N LYS A 88 -2.56 -14.98 -15.86
CA LYS A 88 -3.12 -16.13 -15.12
C LYS A 88 -4.28 -15.71 -14.23
N THR A 89 -5.38 -16.46 -14.27
CA THR A 89 -6.49 -16.30 -13.32
C THR A 89 -6.15 -16.90 -11.96
N GLY A 90 -6.90 -16.50 -10.95
CA GLY A 90 -6.83 -17.04 -9.60
C GLY A 90 -6.71 -15.96 -8.53
N ASN A 91 -6.56 -16.41 -7.29
CA ASN A 91 -6.47 -15.52 -6.14
C ASN A 91 -4.99 -15.22 -5.85
N ALA A 92 -4.66 -13.95 -5.70
CA ALA A 92 -3.38 -13.48 -5.20
C ALA A 92 -3.61 -12.80 -3.85
N ARG A 93 -2.67 -12.99 -2.92
CA ARG A 93 -2.70 -12.37 -1.61
C ARG A 93 -1.52 -11.42 -1.51
N VAL A 94 -1.82 -10.17 -1.24
CA VAL A 94 -0.88 -9.07 -1.08
C VAL A 94 -0.88 -8.72 0.39
N VAL A 95 0.30 -8.59 0.99
CA VAL A 95 0.46 -8.22 2.39
C VAL A 95 1.19 -6.90 2.41
N PHE A 96 0.48 -5.85 2.81
CA PHE A 96 1.06 -4.54 3.10
C PHE A 96 1.61 -4.56 4.52
N ARG A 97 2.82 -4.04 4.69
CA ARG A 97 3.51 -3.91 5.97
C ARG A 97 3.90 -2.46 6.18
N ALA A 98 3.61 -1.91 7.35
CA ALA A 98 4.02 -0.57 7.77
C ALA A 98 4.55 -0.70 9.20
N GLY A 99 5.86 -0.52 9.40
CA GLY A 99 6.51 -0.80 10.68
C GLY A 99 6.20 -2.21 11.22
N SER A 100 5.53 -2.27 12.36
CA SER A 100 5.08 -3.49 13.04
C SER A 100 3.73 -4.04 12.53
N LEU A 101 3.01 -3.24 11.76
CA LEU A 101 1.66 -3.52 11.30
C LEU A 101 1.65 -4.26 9.97
N LYS A 102 0.61 -5.07 9.76
CA LYS A 102 0.41 -5.80 8.50
C LYS A 102 -1.06 -5.89 8.13
N LYS A 103 -1.39 -5.61 6.87
CA LYS A 103 -2.71 -5.84 6.28
C LYS A 103 -2.61 -6.74 5.07
N ALA A 104 -3.57 -7.64 4.90
CA ALA A 104 -3.62 -8.49 3.72
C ALA A 104 -4.79 -8.09 2.81
N LEU A 105 -4.49 -7.83 1.55
CA LEU A 105 -5.45 -7.63 0.47
C LEU A 105 -5.56 -8.90 -0.37
N ILE A 106 -6.78 -9.29 -0.72
CA ILE A 106 -7.03 -10.41 -1.63
C ILE A 106 -7.37 -9.87 -3.02
N VAL A 107 -6.53 -10.16 -4.00
CA VAL A 107 -6.75 -9.81 -5.40
C VAL A 107 -7.29 -11.03 -6.14
N LYS A 108 -8.52 -10.95 -6.65
CA LYS A 108 -9.16 -11.98 -7.46
C LYS A 108 -8.98 -11.65 -8.93
N VAL A 109 -8.14 -12.41 -9.63
CA VAL A 109 -7.95 -12.28 -11.08
C VAL A 109 -8.99 -13.14 -11.81
N LYS A 110 -9.98 -12.47 -12.41
CA LYS A 110 -11.05 -13.09 -13.20
C LYS A 110 -10.68 -13.10 -14.69
N LYS A 111 -11.31 -14.01 -15.44
CA LYS A 111 -11.12 -14.14 -16.89
C LYS A 111 -11.57 -12.89 -17.63
#